data_AF-A0A8H7H088-F1
#
_entry.id   AF-A0A8H7H088-F1
#
_cell.length_a   1.000
_cell.length_b   1.000
_cell.length_c   1.000
_cell.angle_alpha   90.00
_cell.angle_beta   90.00
_cell.angle_gamma   90.00
#
_symmetry.space_group_name_H-M   'P 1'
#
loop_
_entity.id
_entity.type
_entity.pdbx_description
1 polymer ?
#
loop_
_entity_poly.entity_id
_entity_poly.type
_entity_poly.pdbx_seq_one_letter_code
_entity_poly.pdbx_strand_id
1 'polypeptide(L)'
;MSLADVYRNKDVCKLEEKFGLVQKSSTEFVGKYPLEPFREGARGTYGGEFLAQSLRAAWDSIDDREFDVHSLHSYFLKGWPELFSHAL
;
A
#
# COMPACT_ATOMS: atom_id res chain seq x y z
N MET A 1 -0.39 9.55 13.37
CA MET A 1 -0.92 8.38 14.08
C MET A 1 -0.04 7.19 13.73
N SER A 2 0.48 6.44 14.70
CA SER A 2 1.27 5.23 14.41
C SER A 2 0.38 4.07 13.95
N LEU A 3 0.95 3.03 13.33
CA LEU A 3 0.16 1.85 12.93
C LEU A 3 -0.47 1.15 14.13
N ALA A 4 0.24 1.12 15.27
CA ALA A 4 -0.28 0.59 16.51
C ALA A 4 -1.50 1.39 17.02
N ASP A 5 -1.51 2.71 16.80
CA ASP A 5 -2.67 3.55 17.12
C ASP A 5 -3.86 3.23 16.19
N VAL A 6 -3.62 2.99 14.89
CA VAL A 6 -4.68 2.59 13.94
C VAL A 6 -5.37 1.30 14.40
N TYR A 7 -4.60 0.29 14.81
CA TYR A 7 -5.18 -0.99 15.25
C TYR A 7 -5.93 -0.89 16.59
N ARG A 8 -5.54 0.05 17.47
CA ARG A 8 -6.21 0.32 18.74
C ARG A 8 -7.44 1.20 18.60
N ASN A 9 -7.47 2.06 17.58
CA ASN A 9 -8.57 2.97 17.35
C ASN A 9 -9.82 2.19 16.87
N LYS A 10 -10.92 2.34 17.60
CA LYS A 10 -12.20 1.67 17.30
C LYS A 10 -13.08 2.47 16.35
N ASP A 11 -12.76 3.74 16.14
CA ASP A 11 -13.58 4.70 15.38
C ASP A 11 -13.14 4.78 13.91
N VAL A 12 -12.18 3.95 13.48
CA VAL A 12 -11.65 3.93 12.11
C VAL A 12 -11.79 2.56 11.46
N CYS A 13 -12.01 2.55 10.14
CA CYS A 13 -11.85 1.34 9.34
C CYS A 13 -10.36 1.01 9.21
N LYS A 14 -9.89 0.00 9.95
CA LYS A 14 -8.47 -0.34 10.06
C LYS A 14 -7.79 -0.60 8.72
N LEU A 15 -8.47 -1.28 7.80
CA LEU A 15 -7.91 -1.62 6.48
C LEU A 15 -7.82 -0.39 5.58
N GLU A 16 -8.86 0.44 5.54
CA GLU A 16 -8.85 1.68 4.76
C GLU A 16 -7.78 2.64 5.26
N GLU A 17 -7.63 2.78 6.58
CA GLU A 17 -6.63 3.65 7.17
C GLU A 17 -5.21 3.12 6.95
N LYS A 18 -4.98 1.82 7.15
CA LYS A 18 -3.67 1.17 6.93
C LYS A 18 -3.20 1.27 5.48
N PHE A 19 -4.10 1.02 4.52
CA PHE A 19 -3.78 1.06 3.09
C PHE A 19 -4.02 2.41 2.45
N GLY A 20 -4.30 3.44 3.25
CA GLY A 20 -4.41 4.81 2.79
C GLY A 20 -3.13 5.31 2.13
N LEU A 21 -3.29 6.26 1.22
CA LEU A 21 -2.20 6.86 0.44
C LEU A 21 -2.12 8.35 0.69
N VAL A 22 -0.91 8.89 0.54
CA VAL A 22 -0.64 10.33 0.47
C VAL A 22 -0.29 10.66 -0.97
N GLN A 23 -1.16 11.42 -1.64
CA GLN A 23 -0.90 11.91 -2.99
C GLN A 23 0.18 12.98 -2.97
N LYS A 24 1.21 12.83 -3.82
CA LYS A 24 2.31 13.78 -3.98
C LYS A 24 2.15 14.61 -5.25
N SER A 25 1.60 14.02 -6.30
CA SER A 25 1.25 14.67 -7.56
C SER A 25 0.07 13.95 -8.22
N SER A 26 -0.33 14.36 -9.43
CA SER A 26 -1.41 13.69 -10.17
C SER A 26 -1.11 12.21 -10.48
N THR A 27 0.16 11.80 -10.48
CA THR A 27 0.59 10.44 -10.86
C THR A 27 1.46 9.77 -9.81
N GLU A 28 1.62 10.36 -8.63
CA GLU A 28 2.52 9.85 -7.59
C GLU A 28 1.80 9.75 -6.24
N PHE A 29 1.86 8.57 -5.64
CA PHE A 29 1.25 8.24 -4.37
C PHE A 29 2.25 7.51 -3.48
N VAL A 30 2.22 7.81 -2.19
CA VAL A 30 3.06 7.15 -1.19
C VAL A 30 2.16 6.51 -0.15
N GLY A 31 2.43 5.26 0.23
CA GLY A 31 1.72 4.58 1.32
C GLY A 31 1.77 5.40 2.60
N LYS A 32 0.61 5.65 3.22
CA LYS A 32 0.52 6.36 4.51
C LYS A 32 1.25 5.59 5.63
N TYR A 33 1.27 4.27 5.51
CA TYR A 33 1.97 3.34 6.39
C TYR A 33 2.87 2.40 5.58
N PRO A 34 4.01 1.95 6.15
CA PRO A 34 4.88 0.98 5.50
C PRO A 34 4.21 -0.38 5.37
N LEU A 35 4.61 -1.12 4.33
CA LEU A 35 4.17 -2.50 4.11
C LEU A 35 4.82 -3.42 5.14
N GLU A 36 4.03 -4.32 5.71
CA GLU A 36 4.49 -5.27 6.73
C GLU A 36 4.94 -6.60 6.11
N PRO A 37 5.93 -7.29 6.71
CA PRO A 37 6.26 -8.65 6.33
C PRO A 37 5.10 -9.60 6.68
N PHE A 38 4.95 -10.68 5.92
CA PHE A 38 3.88 -11.66 6.17
C PHE A 38 4.06 -12.44 7.50
N ARG A 39 5.28 -12.46 8.03
CA ARG A 39 5.63 -12.98 9.37
C ARG A 39 6.90 -12.33 9.88
N GLU A 40 7.11 -12.36 11.18
CA GLU A 40 8.34 -11.91 11.80
C GLU A 40 9.58 -12.62 11.21
N GLY A 41 10.65 -11.86 10.96
CA GLY A 41 11.89 -12.36 10.36
C GLY A 41 11.82 -12.66 8.86
N ALA A 42 10.66 -12.50 8.20
CA ALA A 42 10.61 -12.58 6.75
C ALA A 42 11.30 -11.37 6.12
N ARG A 43 12.11 -11.61 5.08
CA ARG A 43 12.78 -10.54 4.33
C ARG A 43 11.78 -9.70 3.53
N GLY A 44 10.83 -10.38 2.86
CA GLY A 44 9.84 -9.77 1.98
C GLY A 44 8.59 -9.27 2.69
N THR A 45 7.96 -8.25 2.10
CA THR A 45 6.65 -7.74 2.49
C THR A 45 5.54 -8.72 2.08
N TYR A 46 4.39 -8.65 2.73
CA TYR A 46 3.22 -9.36 2.30
C TYR A 46 2.68 -8.74 1.00
N GLY A 47 2.68 -9.52 -0.09
CA GLY A 47 2.29 -9.02 -1.43
C GLY A 47 0.86 -8.49 -1.49
N GLY A 48 -0.04 -8.97 -0.63
CA GLY A 48 -1.41 -8.45 -0.54
C GLY A 48 -1.48 -6.98 -0.15
N GLU A 49 -0.59 -6.51 0.73
CA GLU A 49 -0.54 -5.09 1.11
C GLU A 49 -0.03 -4.22 -0.02
N PHE A 50 0.98 -4.71 -0.74
CA PHE A 50 1.51 -4.04 -1.91
C PHE A 50 0.41 -3.88 -2.97
N LEU A 51 -0.36 -4.94 -3.22
CA LEU A 51 -1.48 -4.89 -4.17
C LEU A 51 -2.60 -3.96 -3.71
N ALA A 52 -2.96 -3.96 -2.42
CA ALA A 52 -3.99 -3.08 -1.88
C ALA A 52 -3.65 -1.60 -2.08
N GLN A 53 -2.42 -1.19 -1.71
CA GLN A 53 -1.96 0.18 -1.91
C GLN A 53 -1.81 0.53 -3.41
N SER A 54 -1.29 -0.40 -4.21
CA SER A 54 -1.13 -0.18 -5.66
C SER A 54 -2.47 -0.02 -6.36
N LEU A 55 -3.46 -0.85 -6.01
CA LEU A 55 -4.79 -0.77 -6.59
C LEU A 55 -5.50 0.50 -6.16
N ARG A 56 -5.36 0.91 -4.89
CA ARG A 56 -5.89 2.17 -4.41
C ARG A 56 -5.27 3.36 -5.14
N ALA A 57 -3.97 3.33 -5.42
CA ALA A 57 -3.30 4.39 -6.18
C ALA A 57 -3.83 4.47 -7.62
N ALA A 58 -3.99 3.31 -8.28
CA ALA A 58 -4.55 3.24 -9.61
C ALA A 58 -5.98 3.80 -9.64
N TRP A 59 -6.83 3.41 -8.67
CA TRP A 59 -8.18 3.92 -8.54
C TRP A 59 -8.24 5.44 -8.28
N ASP A 60 -7.43 5.93 -7.35
CA ASP A 60 -7.40 7.36 -7.00
C ASP A 60 -6.86 8.24 -8.15
N SER A 61 -6.22 7.64 -9.15
CA SER A 61 -5.76 8.32 -10.38
C SER A 61 -6.81 8.41 -11.49
N ILE A 62 -7.99 7.82 -11.30
CA ILE A 62 -9.09 7.85 -12.27
C ILE A 62 -10.10 8.93 -11.85
N ASP A 63 -10.35 9.89 -12.74
CA ASP A 63 -11.31 10.98 -12.50
C ASP A 63 -12.77 10.51 -12.54
N ASP A 64 -13.05 9.49 -13.36
CA ASP A 64 -14.37 8.87 -13.47
C ASP A 64 -14.69 8.04 -12.21
N ARG A 65 -15.71 8.48 -11.46
CA ARG A 65 -16.15 7.82 -10.22
C ARG A 65 -17.16 6.69 -10.45
N GLU A 66 -17.60 6.48 -11.69
CA GLU A 66 -18.42 5.33 -12.09
C GLU A 66 -17.58 4.17 -12.64
N PHE A 67 -16.29 4.41 -12.93
CA PHE A 67 -15.35 3.33 -13.24
C PHE A 67 -15.33 2.34 -12.09
N ASP A 68 -15.26 1.03 -12.36
CA ASP A 68 -15.12 -0.04 -11.38
C ASP A 68 -13.98 -0.99 -11.79
N VAL A 69 -13.07 -1.30 -10.86
CA VAL A 69 -11.97 -2.23 -11.16
C VAL A 69 -12.53 -3.64 -11.27
N HIS A 70 -12.40 -4.23 -12.45
CA HIS A 70 -12.83 -5.61 -12.71
C HIS A 70 -11.68 -6.63 -12.75
N SER A 71 -10.44 -6.18 -12.96
CA SER A 71 -9.27 -7.07 -12.99
C SER A 71 -7.97 -6.33 -12.72
N LEU A 72 -7.01 -7.01 -12.09
CA LEU A 72 -5.65 -6.53 -11.87
C LEU A 72 -4.67 -7.65 -12.23
N HIS A 73 -3.69 -7.33 -13.08
CA HIS A 73 -2.57 -8.22 -13.40
C HIS A 73 -1.28 -7.56 -12.94
N SER A 74 -0.45 -8.31 -12.21
CA SER A 74 0.78 -7.78 -11.61
C SER A 74 1.89 -8.81 -11.62
N TYR A 75 3.12 -8.33 -11.80
CA TYR A 75 4.33 -9.14 -11.66
C TYR A 75 5.15 -8.64 -10.48
N PHE A 76 5.55 -9.54 -9.59
CA PHE A 76 6.48 -9.24 -8.51
C PHE A 76 7.91 -9.47 -9.00
N LEU A 77 8.63 -8.38 -9.30
CA LEU A 77 9.97 -8.45 -9.89
C LEU A 77 11.09 -8.62 -8.84
N LYS A 78 10.90 -8.05 -7.63
CA LYS A 78 11.87 -8.10 -6.53
C LYS A 78 11.17 -8.19 -5.18
N GLY A 79 11.84 -8.79 -4.21
CA GLY A 79 11.42 -8.79 -2.81
C GLY A 79 11.94 -7.58 -2.05
N TRP A 80 11.18 -7.16 -1.02
CA TRP A 80 11.70 -6.27 0.03
C TRP A 80 12.79 -7.00 0.85
N PRO A 81 13.82 -6.32 1.43
CA PRO A 81 14.11 -4.89 1.48
C PRO A 81 15.13 -4.42 0.42
N GLU A 82 15.36 -5.19 -0.65
CA GLU A 82 16.46 -4.92 -1.61
C GLU A 82 16.31 -3.60 -2.41
N LEU A 83 15.23 -2.86 -2.18
CA LEU A 83 15.03 -1.48 -2.66
C LEU A 83 15.86 -0.43 -1.88
N PHE A 84 16.47 -0.76 -0.72
CA PHE A 84 17.26 0.19 0.08
C PHE A 84 18.74 -0.16 0.25
N SER A 85 19.23 -1.29 -0.28
CA SER A 85 20.65 -1.67 -0.12
C SER A 85 21.58 -1.17 -1.24
N HIS A 86 21.06 -0.56 -2.30
CA HIS A 86 21.85 -0.08 -3.45
C HIS A 86 21.52 1.36 -3.88
N ALA A 87 20.87 2.14 -3.02
CA ALA A 87 20.57 3.56 -3.26
C ALA A 87 21.33 4.49 -2.28
N LEU A 88 22.63 4.21 -2.09
CA LEU A 88 23.64 5.14 -1.54
C LEU A 88 24.80 5.22 -2.51
#